data_AF-A0A0H7JXF0-F1
#
_entry.id   AF-A0A0H7JXF0-F1
#
_cell.length_a   1.000
_cell.length_b   1.000
_cell.length_c   1.000
_cell.angle_alpha   90.00
_cell.angle_beta   90.00
_cell.angle_gamma   90.00
#
_symmetry.space_group_name_H-M   'P 1'
#
loop_
_entity.id
_entity.type
_entity.pdbx_description
1 polymer ?
#
loop_
_entity_poly.entity_id
_entity_poly.type
_entity_poly.pdbx_seq_one_letter_code
_entity_poly.pdbx_strand_id
1 'polypeptide(L)'
;MTEAEILGLIRRVAGISQQVDEQAMQPDSVTAENYARVVDEVMRRDGIELNGVDMRNIRTRVLELLAYRRRSQQRRESAKNTYQWRKPEHLRR
;
A
#
# COMPACT_ATOMS: atom_id res chain seq x y z
N MET A 1 -6.35 -8.47 -5.00
CA MET A 1 -4.99 -8.03 -4.61
C MET A 1 -5.07 -6.72 -3.83
N THR A 2 -5.49 -6.83 -2.57
CA THR A 2 -5.54 -5.76 -1.57
C THR A 2 -4.22 -5.69 -0.76
N GLU A 3 -3.99 -4.63 0.02
CA GLU A 3 -2.75 -4.47 0.81
C GLU A 3 -2.58 -5.57 1.86
N ALA A 4 -3.67 -5.91 2.54
CA ALA A 4 -3.73 -7.01 3.50
C ALA A 4 -3.40 -8.36 2.85
N GLU A 5 -3.79 -8.58 1.59
CA GLU A 5 -3.44 -9.79 0.86
C GLU A 5 -1.94 -9.88 0.56
N ILE A 6 -1.30 -8.78 0.17
CA ILE A 6 0.15 -8.75 -0.13
C ILE A 6 0.97 -8.90 1.15
N LEU A 7 0.61 -8.18 2.21
CA LEU A 7 1.24 -8.32 3.54
C LEU A 7 1.03 -9.72 4.11
N GLY A 8 -0.16 -10.30 3.92
CA GLY A 8 -0.46 -11.68 4.30
C GLY A 8 0.43 -12.68 3.56
N LEU A 9 0.65 -12.49 2.27
CA LEU A 9 1.54 -13.35 1.47
C LEU A 9 3.01 -13.24 1.93
N ILE A 10 3.52 -12.03 2.15
CA ILE A 10 4.89 -11.80 2.63
C ILE A 10 5.10 -12.45 4.00
N ARG A 11 4.15 -12.28 4.93
CA ARG A 11 4.21 -12.87 6.27
C ARG A 11 4.11 -14.41 6.25
N ARG A 12 3.29 -14.96 5.35
CA ARG A 12 3.17 -16.42 5.16
C ARG A 12 4.45 -17.04 4.63
N VAL A 13 5.12 -16.38 3.68
CA VAL A 13 6.43 -16.79 3.16
C VAL A 13 7.52 -16.63 4.23
N ALA A 14 7.44 -15.60 5.08
CA ALA A 14 8.39 -15.35 6.16
C ALA A 14 8.14 -16.16 7.46
N GLY A 15 7.04 -16.93 7.54
CA GLY A 15 6.66 -17.74 8.71
C GLY A 15 6.16 -16.95 9.93
N ILE A 16 5.65 -15.73 9.74
CA ILE A 16 5.25 -14.83 10.82
C ILE A 16 3.74 -14.99 11.09
N SER A 17 3.37 -15.36 12.33
CA SER A 17 1.98 -15.66 12.73
C SER A 17 1.12 -14.40 12.92
N GLN A 18 -0.18 -14.60 12.69
CA GLN A 18 -1.21 -13.60 12.44
C GLN A 18 -1.61 -12.80 13.69
N GLN A 19 -1.21 -11.52 13.75
CA GLN A 19 -1.98 -10.50 14.47
C GLN A 19 -2.47 -9.49 13.43
N VAL A 20 -3.75 -9.63 13.09
CA VAL A 20 -4.51 -8.67 12.27
C VAL A 20 -5.40 -7.97 13.26
N ASP A 21 -4.97 -6.81 13.74
CA ASP A 21 -5.91 -5.85 14.31
C ASP A 21 -6.60 -5.13 13.16
N GLU A 22 -7.91 -5.04 13.29
CA GLU A 22 -8.87 -4.57 12.31
C GLU A 22 -8.53 -3.17 11.76
N GLN A 23 -8.45 -3.08 10.43
CA GLN A 23 -9.02 -2.07 9.53
C GLN A 23 -9.08 -0.57 9.93
N ALA A 24 -8.29 -0.08 10.87
CA ALA A 24 -7.90 1.33 10.85
C ALA A 24 -6.87 1.50 9.73
N MET A 25 -7.16 2.32 8.72
CA MET A 25 -6.18 2.69 7.69
C MET A 25 -5.03 3.42 8.39
N GLN A 26 -4.03 2.66 8.81
CA GLN A 26 -2.84 3.17 9.49
C GLN A 26 -2.19 4.23 8.60
N PRO A 27 -1.65 5.31 9.19
CA PRO A 27 -0.99 6.33 8.40
C PRO A 27 0.18 5.71 7.62
N ASP A 28 0.40 6.19 6.39
CA ASP A 28 1.42 5.65 5.48
C ASP A 28 2.82 5.59 6.12
N SER A 29 3.10 6.49 7.07
CA SER A 29 4.33 6.49 7.89
C SER A 29 4.48 5.23 8.75
N VAL A 30 3.43 4.83 9.48
CA VAL A 30 3.42 3.61 10.30
C VAL A 30 3.54 2.39 9.42
N THR A 31 2.87 2.38 8.25
CA THR A 31 3.00 1.30 7.27
C THR A 31 4.43 1.19 6.75
N ALA A 32 5.07 2.30 6.39
CA ALA A 32 6.45 2.30 5.90
C ALA A 32 7.45 1.84 6.98
N GLU A 33 7.24 2.22 8.24
CA GLU A 33 8.05 1.75 9.37
C GLU A 33 7.90 0.24 9.61
N ASN A 34 6.66 -0.27 9.55
CA ASN A 34 6.41 -1.70 9.66
C ASN A 34 7.08 -2.49 8.54
N TYR A 35 7.04 -1.98 7.30
CA TYR A 35 7.76 -2.59 6.18
C TYR A 35 9.27 -2.60 6.41
N ALA A 36 9.85 -1.49 6.85
CA ALA A 36 11.29 -1.43 7.12
C ALA A 36 11.71 -2.41 8.22
N ARG A 37 10.90 -2.57 9.28
CA ARG A 37 11.15 -3.57 10.33
C ARG A 37 11.10 -5.00 9.80
N VAL A 38 10.14 -5.32 8.93
CA VAL A 38 10.05 -6.67 8.33
C VAL A 38 11.27 -6.93 7.43
N VAL A 39 11.69 -5.96 6.63
CA VAL A 39 12.88 -6.11 5.77
C VAL A 39 14.14 -6.28 6.62
N ASP A 40 14.28 -5.51 7.70
CA ASP A 40 15.37 -5.66 8.67
C ASP A 40 15.38 -7.05 9.35
N GLU A 41 14.22 -7.60 9.69
CA GLU A 41 14.14 -8.96 10.21
C GLU A 41 14.57 -10.01 9.19
N VAL A 42 14.14 -9.89 7.94
CA VAL A 42 14.51 -10.82 6.86
C VAL A 42 16.02 -10.75 6.60
N MET A 43 16.58 -9.55 6.45
CA MET A 43 18.01 -9.38 6.18
C MET A 43 18.87 -9.91 7.33
N ARG A 44 18.45 -9.71 8.58
CA ARG A 44 19.16 -10.28 9.74
C ARG A 44 19.16 -11.80 9.76
N ARG A 45 18.10 -12.47 9.29
CA ARG A 45 18.09 -13.94 9.15
C ARG A 45 19.12 -14.42 8.12
N ASP A 46 19.40 -13.60 7.12
CA ASP A 46 20.40 -13.86 6.08
C ASP A 46 21.82 -13.39 6.48
N GLY A 47 22.01 -12.91 7.72
CA GLY A 47 23.30 -12.43 8.22
C GLY A 47 23.69 -11.04 7.70
N ILE A 48 22.73 -10.28 7.16
CA ILE A 48 22.94 -8.94 6.62
C ILE A 48 22.36 -7.91 7.60
N GLU A 49 23.21 -7.04 8.13
CA GLU A 49 22.77 -5.92 8.95
C GLU A 49 22.51 -4.68 8.09
N LEU A 50 21.29 -4.15 8.18
CA LEU A 50 20.92 -2.91 7.51
C LEU A 50 21.39 -1.71 8.32
N ASN A 51 22.05 -0.76 7.66
CA ASN A 51 22.43 0.49 8.32
C ASN A 51 21.25 1.48 8.35
N GLY A 52 21.43 2.59 9.06
CA GLY A 52 20.40 3.64 9.17
C GLY A 52 20.00 4.27 7.81
N VAL A 53 20.90 4.30 6.84
CA VAL A 53 20.65 4.81 5.49
C VAL A 53 19.78 3.85 4.70
N ASP A 54 20.06 2.55 4.76
CA ASP A 54 19.26 1.50 4.11
C ASP A 54 17.83 1.50 4.66
N MET A 55 17.71 1.57 5.99
CA MET A 55 16.41 1.66 6.66
C MET A 55 15.62 2.90 6.25
N ARG A 56 16.30 4.02 6.01
CA ARG A 56 15.65 5.23 5.50
C ARG A 56 15.23 5.06 4.03
N ASN A 57 16.11 4.52 3.20
CA ASN A 57 15.83 4.29 1.78
C ASN A 57 14.63 3.36 1.58
N ILE A 58 14.54 2.27 2.37
CA ILE A 58 13.39 1.36 2.35
C ILE A 58 12.10 2.10 2.70
N ARG A 59 12.09 2.89 3.79
CA ARG A 59 10.92 3.69 4.18
C ARG A 59 10.50 4.65 3.07
N THR A 60 11.45 5.38 2.48
CA THR A 60 11.16 6.32 1.39
C THR A 60 10.55 5.61 0.17
N ARG A 61 11.09 4.46 -0.24
CA ARG A 61 10.55 3.68 -1.37
C ARG A 61 9.14 3.17 -1.10
N VAL A 62 8.86 2.71 0.12
CA VAL A 62 7.52 2.25 0.51
C VAL A 62 6.53 3.41 0.49
N LEU A 63 6.92 4.59 1.01
CA LEU A 63 6.08 5.79 0.94
C LEU A 63 5.78 6.22 -0.50
N GLU A 64 6.76 6.17 -1.40
CA GLU A 64 6.57 6.45 -2.82
C GLU A 64 5.54 5.51 -3.46
N LEU A 65 5.63 4.20 -3.15
CA LEU A 65 4.70 3.18 -3.63
C LEU A 65 3.27 3.40 -3.10
N LEU A 66 3.13 3.69 -1.81
CA LEU A 66 1.83 3.96 -1.19
C LEU A 66 1.19 5.23 -1.77
N ALA A 67 1.98 6.29 -1.96
CA ALA A 67 1.51 7.53 -2.58
C ALA A 67 1.07 7.31 -4.04
N TYR A 68 1.82 6.53 -4.81
CA TYR A 68 1.43 6.17 -6.18
C TYR A 68 0.12 5.38 -6.19
N ARG A 69 -0.02 4.39 -5.30
CA ARG A 69 -1.25 3.60 -5.15
C ARG A 69 -2.44 4.48 -4.84
N ARG A 70 -2.32 5.41 -3.88
CA ARG A 70 -3.38 6.34 -3.49
C ARG A 70 -3.83 7.22 -4.65
N ARG A 71 -2.89 7.79 -5.41
CA ARG A 71 -3.19 8.56 -6.63
C ARG A 71 -3.90 7.72 -7.69
N SER A 72 -3.51 6.46 -7.84
CA SER A 72 -4.15 5.54 -8.78
C SER A 72 -5.59 5.21 -8.38
N GLN A 73 -5.84 4.96 -7.09
CA GLN A 73 -7.19 4.74 -6.55
C GLN A 73 -8.06 5.98 -6.74
N GLN A 74 -7.55 7.16 -6.37
CA GLN A 74 -8.26 8.42 -6.56
C GLN A 74 -8.66 8.63 -8.02
N ARG A 75 -7.76 8.39 -8.98
CA ARG A 75 -8.08 8.46 -10.42
C ARG A 75 -9.20 7.50 -10.83
N ARG A 76 -9.18 6.26 -10.33
CA ARG A 76 -10.24 5.28 -10.60
C ARG A 76 -11.58 5.70 -10.01
N GLU A 77 -11.57 6.26 -8.80
CA GLU A 77 -12.76 6.78 -8.15
C GLU A 77 -13.32 8.01 -8.88
N SER A 78 -12.46 8.95 -9.29
CA SER A 78 -12.86 10.11 -10.10
C SER A 78 -13.43 9.70 -11.46
N ALA A 79 -12.88 8.66 -12.10
CA ALA A 79 -13.41 8.14 -13.36
C ALA A 79 -14.85 7.60 -13.22
N LYS A 80 -15.23 7.06 -12.06
CA LYS A 80 -16.61 6.60 -11.79
C LYS A 80 -17.61 7.75 -11.74
N ASN A 81 -17.17 8.93 -11.31
CA ASN A 81 -18.00 10.13 -11.20
C ASN A 81 -17.94 11.03 -12.46
N THR A 82 -17.30 10.58 -13.54
CA THR A 82 -17.23 11.33 -14.79
C THR A 82 -18.61 11.35 -15.45
N TYR A 83 -19.11 12.55 -15.78
CA TYR A 83 -20.39 12.75 -16.44
C TYR A 83 -20.48 11.94 -17.73
N GLN A 84 -21.48 11.06 -17.80
CA GLN A 84 -21.81 10.33 -19.03
C GLN A 84 -22.89 11.11 -19.77
N TRP A 85 -22.56 11.58 -20.96
CA TRP A 85 -23.53 12.24 -21.83
C TRP A 85 -24.65 11.24 -22.18
N ARG A 86 -25.87 11.54 -21.75
CA ARG A 86 -27.06 10.79 -22.14
C ARG A 86 -27.80 11.56 -23.21
N LYS A 87 -28.17 10.86 -24.29
CA LYS A 87 -29.03 11.43 -25.33
C LYS A 87 -30.35 11.87 -24.69
N PRO A 88 -30.76 13.15 -24.83
CA PRO A 88 -32.04 13.61 -24.33
C PRO A 88 -33.18 12.83 -25.00
N GLU A 89 -34.13 12.32 -24.23
CA GLU A 89 -35.27 11.55 -24.76
C GLU A 89 -36.21 12.44 -25.59
N HIS A 90 -36.30 13.73 -25.27
CA HIS A 90 -37.14 14.69 -25.97
C HIS A 90 -36.36 15.98 -26.23
N LEU A 91 -36.41 16.45 -27.48
CA LEU A 91 -35.92 17.78 -27.84
C LEU A 91 -36.94 18.79 -27.30
N ARG A 92 -36.48 19.72 -26.44
CA ARG A 92 -37.32 20.86 -26.02
C ARG A 92 -37.67 21.65 -27.28
N ARG A 93 -38.97 21.73 -27.57
CA ARG A 93 -39.56 22.38 -28.74
C ARG A 93 -39.73 23.87 -28.50
#